data_AF-A0A9P6TWZ5-F1
#
_entry.id   AF-A0A9P6TWZ5-F1
#
_cell.length_a   1.000
_cell.length_b   1.000
_cell.length_c   1.000
_cell.angle_alpha   90.00
_cell.angle_beta   90.00
_cell.angle_gamma   90.00
#
_symmetry.space_group_name_H-M   'P 1'
#
loop_
_entity.id
_entity.type
_entity.pdbx_description
1 polymer ?
#
loop_
_entity_poly.entity_id
_entity_poly.type
_entity_poly.pdbx_seq_one_letter_code
_entity_poly.pdbx_strand_id
1 'polypeptide(L)'
;MAFSRFILRAASTAGRIQIARTHLPCNSAAATASGIHHLLRPQQKQPNRTFVTATRPAWAADVQKGVETITDLFMIARDELEYAEEAKGTVYYNEDKETARAAVQDCLDQYGVLMSECTDEQKTDVQRKIGLKIQELKAQLDALNAEELED
;
A
#
# COMPACT_ATOMS: atom_id res chain seq x y z
N MET A 1 40.52 30.38 -14.80
CA MET A 1 41.23 29.17 -14.32
C MET A 1 41.32 29.24 -12.81
N ALA A 2 40.47 28.49 -12.10
CA ALA A 2 40.53 28.36 -10.65
C ALA A 2 40.31 26.88 -10.31
N PHE A 3 41.42 26.16 -10.10
CA PHE A 3 41.43 24.79 -9.61
C PHE A 3 41.17 24.82 -8.10
N SER A 4 39.93 24.58 -7.69
CA SER A 4 39.60 24.37 -6.28
C SER A 4 40.05 22.99 -5.84
N ARG A 5 40.89 23.01 -4.82
CA ARG A 5 41.59 21.87 -4.25
C ARG A 5 40.64 20.98 -3.46
N PHE A 6 40.74 19.71 -3.81
CA PHE A 6 40.38 18.51 -3.06
C PHE A 6 40.82 18.61 -1.58
N ILE A 7 39.86 18.57 -0.65
CA ILE A 7 40.13 18.13 0.73
C ILE A 7 39.14 17.03 1.06
N LEU A 8 39.66 15.82 0.91
CA LEU A 8 39.19 14.58 1.50
C LEU A 8 39.29 14.70 3.02
N ARG A 9 38.18 14.56 3.73
CA ARG A 9 38.21 14.23 5.16
C ARG A 9 37.15 13.17 5.45
N ALA A 10 37.63 11.92 5.45
CA ALA A 10 36.95 10.80 6.07
C ALA A 10 36.92 10.98 7.58
N ALA A 11 35.77 10.74 8.20
CA ALA A 11 35.68 10.39 9.61
C ALA A 11 34.50 9.44 9.80
N SER A 12 34.85 8.16 9.88
CA SER A 12 34.02 7.05 10.30
C SER A 12 33.72 7.19 11.80
N THR A 13 32.43 7.19 12.16
CA THR A 13 32.01 6.96 13.54
C THR A 13 30.93 5.89 13.57
N ALA A 14 31.36 4.73 14.06
CA ALA A 14 30.60 3.50 14.23
C ALA A 14 29.40 3.71 15.17
N GLY A 15 28.19 3.65 14.60
CA GLY A 15 26.94 3.56 15.34
C GLY A 15 26.73 2.14 15.85
N ARG A 16 27.06 1.91 17.12
CA ARG A 16 26.87 0.65 17.84
C ARG A 16 25.37 0.49 18.15
N ILE A 17 24.64 -0.18 17.27
CA ILE A 17 23.22 -0.52 17.49
C ILE A 17 23.14 -1.67 18.51
N GLN A 18 22.69 -1.34 19.72
CA GLN A 18 22.30 -2.33 20.72
C GLN A 18 20.95 -2.94 20.34
N ILE A 19 20.99 -4.12 19.74
CA ILE A 19 19.85 -5.03 19.55
C ILE A 19 19.38 -5.54 20.92
N ALA A 20 18.30 -4.95 21.43
CA ALA A 20 17.58 -5.47 22.58
C ALA A 20 16.85 -6.76 22.18
N ARG A 21 17.42 -7.91 22.58
CA ARG A 21 16.78 -9.22 22.57
C ARG A 21 15.58 -9.20 23.54
N THR A 22 14.39 -8.97 23.03
CA THR A 22 13.15 -9.31 23.76
C THR A 22 12.96 -10.82 23.67
N HIS A 23 13.32 -11.49 24.75
CA HIS A 23 13.03 -12.87 25.07
C HIS A 23 11.51 -13.10 25.02
N LEU A 24 11.07 -14.06 24.21
CA LEU A 24 9.74 -14.66 24.35
C LEU A 24 9.79 -15.68 25.50
N PRO A 25 8.90 -15.61 26.50
CA PRO A 25 8.69 -16.74 27.39
C PRO A 25 7.94 -17.86 26.66
N CYS A 26 8.61 -19.01 26.55
CA CYS A 26 8.01 -20.29 26.20
C CYS A 26 7.06 -20.70 27.33
N ASN A 27 5.76 -20.59 27.11
CA ASN A 27 4.77 -21.16 28.02
C ASN A 27 4.55 -22.64 27.65
N SER A 28 5.40 -23.50 28.20
CA SER A 28 5.08 -24.92 28.36
C SER A 28 4.01 -25.05 29.45
N ALA A 29 2.77 -25.30 29.06
CA ALA A 29 1.73 -25.76 29.97
C ALA A 29 1.26 -27.15 29.51
N ALA A 30 1.58 -28.12 30.37
CA ALA A 30 1.33 -29.54 30.18
C ALA A 30 -0.17 -29.83 30.06
N ALA A 31 -0.51 -30.62 29.05
CA ALA A 31 -1.82 -31.24 28.89
C ALA A 31 -1.88 -32.51 29.74
N THR A 32 -2.77 -32.54 30.74
CA THR A 32 -3.24 -33.79 31.35
C THR A 32 -4.73 -33.69 31.68
N ALA A 33 -5.50 -34.42 30.85
CA ALA A 33 -6.62 -35.30 31.17
C ALA A 33 -7.78 -34.86 32.09
N SER A 34 -8.97 -34.88 31.47
CA SER A 34 -10.27 -35.40 31.95
C SER A 34 -10.81 -35.01 33.32
N GLY A 35 -11.94 -34.30 33.28
CA GLY A 35 -12.92 -34.21 34.36
C GLY A 35 -14.22 -33.59 33.85
N ILE A 36 -15.21 -34.42 33.54
CA ILE A 36 -16.57 -34.02 33.16
C ILE A 36 -17.25 -33.43 34.39
N HIS A 37 -17.46 -32.11 34.40
CA HIS A 37 -18.47 -31.49 35.27
C HIS A 37 -19.27 -30.48 34.46
N HIS A 38 -20.48 -30.91 34.09
CA HIS A 38 -21.61 -30.04 33.79
C HIS A 38 -21.71 -28.99 34.90
N LEU A 39 -21.24 -27.78 34.61
CA LEU A 39 -21.57 -26.59 35.38
C LEU A 39 -22.16 -25.58 34.41
N LEU A 40 -23.43 -25.29 34.65
CA LEU A 40 -24.26 -24.29 34.00
C LEU A 40 -23.44 -23.01 33.78
N ARG A 41 -23.07 -22.73 32.54
CA ARG A 41 -22.49 -21.43 32.16
C ARG A 41 -23.65 -20.43 32.19
N PRO A 42 -23.68 -19.46 33.12
CA PRO A 42 -24.67 -18.41 33.04
C PRO A 42 -24.44 -17.65 31.72
N GLN A 43 -25.48 -17.60 30.90
CA GLN A 43 -25.57 -16.74 29.72
C GLN A 43 -25.37 -15.29 30.19
N GLN A 44 -24.13 -14.79 30.09
CA GLN A 44 -23.88 -13.35 30.14
C GLN A 44 -24.55 -12.73 28.92
N LYS A 45 -25.75 -12.19 29.16
CA LYS A 45 -26.51 -11.34 28.25
C LYS A 45 -25.57 -10.23 27.78
N GLN A 46 -25.03 -10.38 26.58
CA GLN A 46 -24.14 -9.36 26.01
C GLN A 46 -24.95 -8.07 25.89
N PRO A 47 -24.49 -6.95 26.47
CA PRO A 47 -25.18 -5.68 26.32
C PRO A 47 -25.19 -5.34 24.83
N ASN A 48 -26.38 -4.96 24.36
CA ASN A 48 -26.69 -4.49 23.02
C ASN A 48 -25.57 -3.56 22.54
N ARG A 49 -24.65 -4.08 21.72
CA ARG A 49 -23.67 -3.27 21.00
C ARG A 49 -24.50 -2.44 20.03
N THR A 50 -24.87 -1.23 20.45
CA THR A 50 -25.28 -0.17 19.56
C THR A 50 -24.18 -0.06 18.52
N PHE A 51 -24.47 -0.56 17.32
CA PHE A 51 -23.66 -0.33 16.15
C PHE A 51 -23.73 1.19 15.94
N VAL A 52 -22.73 1.90 16.46
CA VAL A 52 -22.46 3.25 16.02
C VAL A 52 -22.13 3.10 14.54
N THR A 53 -23.13 3.27 13.69
CA THR A 53 -22.93 3.49 12.27
C THR A 53 -21.98 4.67 12.21
N ALA A 54 -20.70 4.38 11.95
CA ALA A 54 -19.68 5.38 11.80
C ALA A 54 -20.22 6.38 10.79
N THR A 55 -20.49 7.60 11.25
CA THR A 55 -20.83 8.72 10.38
C THR A 55 -19.66 8.85 9.43
N ARG A 56 -19.79 8.28 8.22
CA ARG A 56 -18.81 8.51 7.15
C ARG A 56 -18.65 10.02 7.08
N PRO A 57 -17.42 10.57 7.10
CA PRO A 57 -17.25 11.98 6.81
C PRO A 57 -17.97 12.23 5.50
N ALA A 58 -18.90 13.18 5.51
CA ALA A 58 -19.66 13.54 4.33
C ALA A 58 -18.66 14.17 3.36
N TRP A 59 -18.05 13.31 2.54
CA TRP A 59 -17.23 13.74 1.41
C TRP A 59 -18.13 14.63 0.55
N ALA A 60 -17.56 15.72 0.05
CA ALA A 60 -18.19 16.43 -1.06
C ALA A 60 -18.37 15.42 -2.20
N ALA A 61 -19.53 15.45 -2.85
CA ALA A 61 -19.88 14.49 -3.90
C ALA A 61 -18.78 14.39 -4.98
N ASP A 62 -18.13 15.51 -5.26
CA ASP A 62 -17.02 15.64 -6.22
C ASP A 62 -15.80 14.81 -5.81
N VAL A 63 -15.40 14.83 -4.54
CA VAL A 63 -14.22 14.10 -4.04
C VAL A 63 -14.41 12.60 -4.16
N GLN A 64 -15.58 12.08 -3.81
CA GLN A 64 -15.82 10.66 -4.00
C GLN A 64 -15.91 10.27 -5.45
N LYS A 65 -16.57 11.07 -6.30
CA LYS A 65 -16.59 10.78 -7.73
C LYS A 65 -15.17 10.66 -8.26
N GLY A 66 -14.26 11.56 -7.85
CA GLY A 66 -12.84 11.45 -8.14
C GLY A 66 -12.22 10.14 -7.62
N VAL A 67 -12.50 9.75 -6.37
CA VAL A 67 -12.02 8.48 -5.79
C VAL A 67 -12.55 7.24 -6.54
N GLU A 68 -13.81 7.27 -6.98
CA GLU A 68 -14.42 6.22 -7.78
C GLU A 68 -13.76 6.13 -9.16
N THR A 69 -13.58 7.26 -9.86
CA THR A 69 -12.85 7.31 -11.13
C THR A 69 -11.42 6.77 -11.01
N ILE A 70 -10.68 7.16 -9.96
CA ILE A 70 -9.33 6.62 -9.72
C ILE A 70 -9.38 5.11 -9.44
N THR A 71 -10.43 4.63 -8.76
CA THR A 71 -10.59 3.19 -8.51
C THR A 71 -10.85 2.43 -9.81
N ASP A 72 -11.63 2.98 -10.73
CA ASP A 72 -11.88 2.39 -12.03
C ASP A 72 -10.60 2.39 -12.89
N LEU A 73 -9.87 3.51 -12.93
CA LEU A 73 -8.56 3.61 -13.59
C LEU A 73 -7.53 2.65 -12.99
N PHE A 74 -7.57 2.40 -11.68
CA PHE A 74 -6.71 1.41 -11.05
C PHE A 74 -7.01 -0.01 -11.54
N MET A 75 -8.29 -0.37 -11.73
CA MET A 75 -8.64 -1.69 -12.27
C MET A 75 -8.14 -1.83 -13.71
N ILE A 76 -8.35 -0.82 -14.54
CA ILE A 76 -7.85 -0.78 -15.92
C ILE A 76 -6.32 -0.92 -15.93
N ALA A 77 -5.60 -0.11 -15.15
CA ALA A 77 -4.14 -0.15 -15.11
C ALA A 77 -3.59 -1.52 -14.66
N ARG A 78 -4.30 -2.21 -13.75
CA ARG A 78 -3.96 -3.56 -13.31
C ARG A 78 -4.15 -4.60 -14.42
N ASP A 79 -5.24 -4.50 -15.17
CA ASP A 79 -5.51 -5.39 -16.30
C ASP A 79 -4.47 -5.18 -17.41
N GLU A 80 -4.11 -3.93 -17.74
CA GLU A 80 -3.07 -3.63 -18.74
C GLU A 80 -1.68 -4.15 -18.32
N LEU A 81 -1.34 -4.07 -17.03
CA LEU A 81 -0.10 -4.65 -16.51
C LEU A 81 -0.07 -6.19 -16.66
N GLU A 82 -1.21 -6.86 -16.48
CA GLU A 82 -1.33 -8.30 -16.71
C GLU A 82 -1.19 -8.65 -18.20
N TYR A 83 -1.80 -7.87 -19.10
CA TYR A 83 -1.61 -8.03 -20.55
C TYR A 83 -0.14 -7.88 -20.96
N ALA A 84 0.56 -6.86 -20.44
CA ALA A 84 1.99 -6.69 -20.69
C ALA A 84 2.82 -7.87 -20.19
N GLU A 85 2.44 -8.50 -19.07
CA GLU A 85 3.10 -9.69 -18.56
C GLU A 85 2.84 -10.93 -19.43
N GLU A 86 1.62 -11.13 -19.91
CA GLU A 86 1.26 -12.22 -20.83
C GLU A 86 1.93 -12.08 -22.20
N ALA A 87 2.15 -10.84 -22.66
CA ALA A 87 2.79 -10.53 -23.92
C ALA A 87 4.31 -10.76 -23.90
N LYS A 88 4.92 -11.06 -22.74
CA LYS A 88 6.36 -11.31 -22.61
C LYS A 88 6.85 -12.38 -23.59
N GLY A 89 7.95 -12.07 -24.29
CA GLY A 89 8.53 -12.96 -25.30
C GLY A 89 7.81 -12.95 -26.65
N THR A 90 6.78 -12.11 -26.82
CA THR A 90 6.15 -11.85 -28.12
C THR A 90 6.64 -10.53 -28.71
N VAL A 91 6.33 -10.28 -29.99
CA VAL A 91 6.63 -9.00 -30.66
C VAL A 91 5.78 -7.85 -30.11
N TYR A 92 4.62 -8.15 -29.51
CA TYR A 92 3.67 -7.16 -28.97
C TYR A 92 4.06 -6.64 -27.59
N TYR A 93 5.02 -7.29 -26.92
CA TYR A 93 5.45 -6.94 -25.56
C TYR A 93 5.76 -5.44 -25.38
N ASN A 94 6.41 -4.81 -26.36
CA ASN A 94 6.77 -3.40 -26.26
C ASN A 94 5.54 -2.48 -26.33
N GLU A 95 4.58 -2.79 -27.21
CA GLU A 95 3.35 -2.01 -27.37
C GLU A 95 2.43 -2.17 -26.14
N ASP A 96 2.30 -3.40 -25.63
CA ASP A 96 1.50 -3.68 -24.44
C ASP A 96 2.12 -3.06 -23.18
N LYS A 97 3.46 -3.06 -23.07
CA LYS A 97 4.18 -2.33 -22.01
C LYS A 97 3.93 -0.84 -22.04
N GLU A 98 3.99 -0.20 -23.20
CA GLU A 98 3.73 1.24 -23.32
C GLU A 98 2.29 1.56 -22.90
N THR A 99 1.35 0.71 -23.29
CA THR A 99 -0.07 0.83 -22.89
C THR A 99 -0.25 0.69 -21.38
N ALA A 100 0.39 -0.30 -20.75
CA ALA A 100 0.40 -0.46 -19.30
C ALA A 100 1.00 0.76 -18.58
N ARG A 101 2.12 1.29 -19.08
CA ARG A 101 2.74 2.51 -18.53
C ARG A 101 1.80 3.71 -18.60
N ALA A 102 1.15 3.90 -19.74
CA ALA A 102 0.19 4.99 -19.94
C ALA A 102 -1.00 4.88 -18.98
N ALA A 103 -1.59 3.69 -18.84
CA ALA A 103 -2.72 3.47 -17.94
C ALA A 103 -2.36 3.71 -16.47
N VAL A 104 -1.17 3.29 -16.03
CA VAL A 104 -0.67 3.60 -14.68
C VAL A 104 -0.46 5.10 -14.50
N GLN A 105 0.16 5.77 -15.48
CA GLN A 105 0.42 7.21 -15.41
C GLN A 105 -0.89 8.01 -15.34
N ASP A 106 -1.90 7.66 -16.13
CA ASP A 106 -3.22 8.29 -16.09
C ASP A 106 -3.87 8.19 -14.70
N CYS A 107 -3.74 7.03 -14.04
CA CYS A 107 -4.23 6.84 -12.68
C CYS A 107 -3.46 7.72 -11.66
N LEU A 108 -2.14 7.82 -11.79
CA LEU A 108 -1.30 8.67 -10.94
C LEU A 108 -1.60 10.16 -11.14
N ASP A 109 -1.83 10.57 -12.38
CA ASP A 109 -2.12 11.96 -12.74
C ASP A 109 -3.49 12.36 -12.19
N GLN A 110 -4.52 11.53 -12.35
CA GLN A 110 -5.83 11.81 -11.75
C GLN A 110 -5.79 11.85 -10.22
N TYR A 111 -4.99 10.98 -9.60
CA TYR A 111 -4.75 11.07 -8.17
C TYR A 111 -4.08 12.40 -7.79
N GLY A 112 -3.09 12.86 -8.56
CA GLY A 112 -2.43 14.15 -8.36
C GLY A 112 -3.38 15.34 -8.48
N VAL A 113 -4.25 15.33 -9.50
CA VAL A 113 -5.29 16.35 -9.70
C VAL A 113 -6.24 16.38 -8.51
N LEU A 114 -6.78 15.23 -8.11
CA LEU A 114 -7.67 15.15 -6.94
C LEU A 114 -6.99 15.66 -5.66
N MET A 115 -5.71 15.35 -5.45
CA MET A 115 -4.94 15.84 -4.30
C MET A 115 -4.68 17.35 -4.34
N SER A 116 -4.70 17.97 -5.52
CA SER A 116 -4.55 19.42 -5.67
C SER A 116 -5.85 20.18 -5.34
N GLU A 117 -7.00 19.58 -5.62
CA GLU A 117 -8.33 20.17 -5.42
C GLU A 117 -8.88 19.97 -4.00
N CYS A 118 -8.43 18.92 -3.28
CA CYS A 118 -8.90 18.60 -1.93
C CYS A 118 -8.32 19.52 -0.85
N THR A 119 -9.06 19.70 0.25
CA THR A 119 -8.54 20.28 1.51
C THR A 119 -7.69 19.27 2.29
N ASP A 120 -6.90 19.72 3.27
CA ASP A 120 -6.00 18.83 4.04
C ASP A 120 -6.73 17.69 4.77
N GLU A 121 -7.95 17.94 5.28
CA GLU A 121 -8.80 16.91 5.87
C GLU A 121 -9.22 15.87 4.83
N GLN A 122 -9.67 16.31 3.66
CA GLN A 122 -10.10 15.43 2.57
C GLN A 122 -8.93 14.62 2.00
N LYS A 123 -7.74 15.22 1.84
CA LYS A 123 -6.53 14.52 1.39
C LYS A 123 -6.19 13.36 2.30
N THR A 124 -6.30 13.56 3.62
CA THR A 124 -6.02 12.50 4.59
C THR A 124 -6.98 11.33 4.42
N ASP A 125 -8.28 11.59 4.21
CA ASP A 125 -9.27 10.54 4.00
C ASP A 125 -9.12 9.83 2.65
N VAL A 126 -8.81 10.57 1.58
CA VAL A 126 -8.52 9.98 0.28
C VAL A 126 -7.26 9.12 0.33
N GLN A 127 -6.19 9.58 0.98
CA GLN A 127 -4.96 8.80 1.21
C GLN A 127 -5.25 7.51 1.98
N ARG A 128 -6.09 7.55 3.02
CA ARG A 128 -6.49 6.33 3.76
C ARG A 128 -7.22 5.33 2.86
N LYS A 129 -8.01 5.80 1.90
CA LYS A 129 -8.89 4.96 1.08
C LYS A 129 -8.21 4.37 -0.15
N ILE A 130 -7.41 5.18 -0.86
CA ILE A 130 -6.78 4.78 -2.13
C ILE A 130 -5.25 4.92 -2.13
N GLY A 131 -4.64 5.45 -1.07
CA GLY A 131 -3.19 5.64 -1.02
C GLY A 131 -2.39 4.34 -1.18
N LEU A 132 -2.87 3.22 -0.60
CA LEU A 132 -2.22 1.92 -0.76
C LEU A 132 -2.25 1.45 -2.23
N LYS A 133 -3.38 1.63 -2.91
CA LYS A 133 -3.53 1.25 -4.34
C LYS A 133 -2.56 2.01 -5.23
N ILE A 134 -2.36 3.30 -4.94
CA ILE A 134 -1.39 4.14 -5.66
C ILE A 134 0.04 3.66 -5.44
N GLN A 135 0.41 3.27 -4.22
CA GLN A 135 1.73 2.71 -3.94
C GLN A 135 1.95 1.37 -4.65
N GLU A 136 0.92 0.52 -4.70
CA GLU A 136 0.95 -0.74 -5.42
C GLU A 136 1.22 -0.55 -6.92
N LEU A 137 0.50 0.37 -7.59
CA LEU A 137 0.75 0.67 -9.01
C LEU A 137 2.16 1.21 -9.25
N LYS A 138 2.68 2.07 -8.37
CA LYS A 138 4.05 2.58 -8.49
C LYS A 138 5.09 1.46 -8.40
N ALA A 139 4.88 0.48 -7.51
CA ALA A 139 5.77 -0.66 -7.38
C ALA A 139 5.72 -1.57 -8.63
N GLN A 140 4.53 -1.81 -9.18
CA GLN A 140 4.37 -2.60 -10.40
C GLN A 140 5.00 -1.90 -11.62
N LEU A 141 4.83 -0.58 -11.73
CA LEU A 141 5.47 0.22 -12.78
C LEU A 141 7.01 0.20 -12.68
N ASP A 142 7.56 0.32 -11.47
CA ASP A 142 9.00 0.22 -11.23
C ASP A 142 9.55 -1.16 -11.64
N ALA A 143 8.84 -2.23 -11.28
CA ALA A 143 9.19 -3.58 -11.69
C ALA A 143 9.17 -3.75 -13.22
N LEU A 144 8.16 -3.22 -13.90
CA LEU A 144 8.05 -3.26 -15.37
C LEU A 144 9.18 -2.47 -16.06
N ASN A 145 9.63 -1.37 -15.44
CA ASN A 145 10.73 -0.56 -15.95
C ASN A 145 12.11 -1.19 -15.65
N ALA A 146 12.25 -1.87 -14.53
CA ALA A 146 13.49 -2.58 -14.18
C ALA A 146 13.76 -3.73 -15.16
N GLU A 147 12.73 -4.45 -15.60
CA GLU A 147 12.86 -5.51 -16.63
C GLU A 147 13.38 -4.98 -17.97
N GLU A 148 13.15 -3.71 -18.32
CA GLU A 148 13.64 -3.12 -19.58
C GLU A 148 15.17 -2.94 -19.61
N LEU A 149 15.84 -2.94 -18.46
CA LEU A 149 17.28 -2.67 -18.37
C LEU A 149 18.15 -3.93 -18.49
N GLU A 150 17.56 -5.12 -18.55
CA GLU A 150 18.29 -6.40 -18.59
C GLU A 150 18.42 -7.03 -19.99
N ASP A 151 17.79 -6.44 -21.01
CA ASP A 151 17.91 -6.82 -22.44
C ASP A 151 18.78 -5.83 -23.25
#